data_AF-A0A3D8VFR5-F1
#
_entry.id   AF-A0A3D8VFR5-F1
#
_cell.length_a   1.000
_cell.length_b   1.000
_cell.length_c   1.000
_cell.angle_alpha   90.00
_cell.angle_beta   90.00
_cell.angle_gamma   90.00
#
_symmetry.space_group_name_H-M   'P 1'
#
loop_
_entity.id
_entity.type
_entity.pdbx_description
1 polymer ?
#
loop_
_entity_poly.entity_id
_entity_poly.type
_entity_poly.pdbx_seq_one_letter_code
_entity_poly.pdbx_strand_id
1 'polypeptide(L)'
;MPEEHDDAVLQTLLDRLLRFRLPRALAVKQRVDAGECLTDEDITFLKAALDDAKSGQQYVKRNPQFHELGARISQLYAEIVNKALENEQERGRR
;
A
#
# COMPACT_ATOMS: atom_id res chain seq x y z
N MET A 1 11.08 30.47 -4.63
CA MET A 1 11.24 29.28 -5.50
C MET A 1 10.87 28.04 -4.70
N PRO A 2 9.60 27.59 -4.68
CA PRO A 2 9.17 26.44 -3.88
C PRO A 2 8.87 25.20 -4.75
N GLU A 3 9.76 24.84 -5.68
CA GLU A 3 9.47 23.78 -6.67
C GLU A 3 10.46 22.59 -6.63
N GLU A 4 11.72 22.79 -6.23
CA GLU A 4 12.71 21.69 -6.25
C GLU A 4 12.64 20.73 -5.05
N HIS A 5 12.09 21.19 -3.92
CA HIS A 5 12.01 20.39 -2.69
C HIS A 5 10.87 19.35 -2.72
N ASP A 6 9.76 19.69 -3.37
CA ASP A 6 8.58 18.82 -3.43
C ASP A 6 8.82 17.60 -4.33
N ASP A 7 9.54 17.77 -5.44
CA ASP A 7 9.94 16.67 -6.33
C ASP A 7 10.92 15.69 -5.67
N ALA A 8 11.90 16.20 -4.90
CA ALA A 8 12.86 15.34 -4.20
C ALA A 8 12.20 14.50 -3.09
N VAL A 9 11.24 15.09 -2.36
CA VAL A 9 10.44 14.36 -1.35
C VAL A 9 9.57 13.31 -2.03
N LEU A 10 8.93 13.64 -3.14
CA LEU A 10 8.08 12.71 -3.89
C LEU A 10 8.88 11.54 -4.47
N GLN A 11 10.05 11.80 -5.06
CA GLN A 11 10.95 10.75 -5.57
C GLN A 11 11.38 9.81 -4.44
N THR A 12 11.67 10.33 -3.26
CA THR A 12 12.05 9.51 -2.10
C THR A 12 10.88 8.64 -1.61
N LEU A 13 9.66 9.19 -1.55
CA LEU A 13 8.45 8.45 -1.19
C LEU A 13 8.15 7.35 -2.22
N LEU A 14 8.32 7.66 -3.50
CA LEU A 14 8.12 6.73 -4.61
C LEU A 14 9.14 5.59 -4.59
N ASP A 15 10.43 5.91 -4.44
CA ASP A 15 11.51 4.93 -4.37
C ASP A 15 11.31 4.00 -3.17
N ARG A 16 10.95 4.58 -2.01
CA ARG A 16 10.61 3.79 -0.81
C ARG A 16 9.42 2.87 -1.05
N LEU A 17 8.41 3.36 -1.74
CA LEU A 17 7.24 2.57 -2.09
C LEU A 17 7.60 1.40 -3.01
N LEU A 18 8.34 1.65 -4.09
CA LEU A 18 8.70 0.62 -5.05
C LEU A 18 9.69 -0.41 -4.50
N ARG A 19 10.69 0.02 -3.72
CA ARG A 19 11.76 -0.86 -3.22
C ARG A 19 11.42 -1.61 -1.96
N PHE A 20 10.58 -1.05 -1.09
CA PHE A 20 10.31 -1.63 0.22
C PHE A 20 8.85 -2.00 0.40
N ARG A 21 7.93 -1.08 0.09
CA ARG A 21 6.49 -1.30 0.36
C ARG A 21 5.88 -2.30 -0.62
N LEU A 22 6.14 -2.16 -1.91
CA LEU A 22 5.55 -2.99 -2.96
C LEU A 22 5.94 -4.47 -2.84
N PRO A 23 7.22 -4.86 -2.73
CA PRO A 23 7.59 -6.27 -2.61
C PRO A 23 7.01 -6.91 -1.34
N ARG A 24 6.95 -6.16 -0.23
CA ARG A 24 6.32 -6.66 1.00
C ARG A 24 4.81 -6.80 0.85
N ALA A 25 4.12 -5.82 0.26
CA ALA A 25 2.68 -5.92 0.00
C ALA A 25 2.35 -7.09 -0.92
N LEU A 26 3.18 -7.37 -1.94
CA LEU A 26 3.02 -8.53 -2.81
C LEU A 26 3.24 -9.85 -2.06
N ALA A 27 4.23 -9.93 -1.16
CA ALA A 27 4.43 -11.09 -0.31
C ALA A 27 3.22 -11.33 0.61
N VAL A 28 2.67 -10.26 1.20
CA VAL A 28 1.44 -10.34 1.99
C VAL A 28 0.26 -10.82 1.13
N LYS A 29 0.11 -10.27 -0.09
CA LYS A 29 -0.92 -10.70 -1.05
C LYS A 29 -0.82 -12.20 -1.32
N GLN A 30 0.36 -12.72 -1.62
CA GLN A 30 0.55 -14.15 -1.89
C GLN A 30 0.13 -15.04 -0.71
N ARG A 31 0.44 -14.61 0.52
CA ARG A 31 0.06 -15.35 1.74
C ARG A 31 -1.46 -15.36 1.94
N VAL A 32 -2.12 -14.21 1.81
CA VAL A 32 -3.58 -14.16 1.93
C VAL A 32 -4.28 -14.87 0.76
N ASP A 33 -3.72 -14.84 -0.45
CA ASP A 33 -4.25 -15.64 -1.56
C ASP A 33 -4.09 -17.15 -1.32
N ALA A 34 -3.09 -17.58 -0.54
CA ALA A 34 -2.93 -18.96 -0.08
C ALA A 34 -3.86 -19.36 1.08
N GLY A 35 -4.68 -18.45 1.59
CA GLY A 35 -5.61 -18.68 2.70
C GLY A 35 -5.04 -18.37 4.08
N GLU A 36 -3.83 -17.79 4.17
CA GLU A 36 -3.32 -17.28 5.45
C GLU A 36 -4.05 -16.00 5.88
N CYS A 37 -4.19 -15.81 7.18
CA CYS A 37 -4.72 -14.57 7.73
C CYS A 37 -3.59 -13.53 7.90
N LEU A 38 -3.95 -12.25 7.91
CA LEU A 38 -2.96 -11.20 8.19
C LEU A 38 -2.44 -11.32 9.62
N THR A 39 -1.13 -11.16 9.79
CA THR A 39 -0.52 -11.05 11.11
C THR A 39 -0.59 -9.60 11.63
N ASP A 40 -0.42 -9.38 12.93
CA ASP A 40 -0.29 -8.04 13.51
C ASP A 40 0.81 -7.20 12.84
N GLU A 41 1.90 -7.85 12.43
CA GLU A 41 3.00 -7.20 11.71
C GLU A 41 2.54 -6.72 10.32
N ASP A 42 1.81 -7.57 9.59
CA ASP A 42 1.26 -7.23 8.28
C ASP A 42 0.26 -6.07 8.39
N ILE A 43 -0.62 -6.10 9.41
CA ILE A 43 -1.58 -5.03 9.69
C ILE A 43 -0.85 -3.71 10.01
N THR A 44 0.18 -3.76 10.86
CA THR A 44 0.97 -2.58 11.21
C THR A 44 1.68 -2.00 9.98
N PHE A 45 2.24 -2.87 9.13
CA PHE A 45 2.85 -2.47 7.88
C PHE A 45 1.86 -1.79 6.93
N LEU A 46 0.68 -2.40 6.73
CA LEU A 46 -0.37 -1.87 5.86
C LEU A 46 -0.86 -0.49 6.34
N LYS A 47 -1.08 -0.32 7.65
CA LYS A 47 -1.45 0.97 8.24
C LYS A 47 -0.40 2.05 7.97
N ALA A 48 0.87 1.73 8.22
CA ALA A 48 1.96 2.68 7.98
C ALA A 48 2.09 3.04 6.49
N ALA A 49 1.88 2.08 5.59
CA ALA A 49 1.95 2.34 4.16
C ALA A 49 0.79 3.19 3.63
N LEU A 50 -0.41 3.03 4.20
CA LEU A 50 -1.57 3.87 3.90
C LEU A 50 -1.39 5.30 4.43
N ASP A 51 -0.75 5.47 5.59
CA ASP A 51 -0.45 6.79 6.14
C ASP A 51 0.57 7.55 5.27
N ASP A 52 1.64 6.87 4.84
CA ASP A 52 2.58 7.41 3.85
C ASP A 52 1.87 7.80 2.55
N ALA A 53 0.95 6.95 2.07
CA ALA A 53 0.18 7.23 0.85
C ALA A 53 -0.74 8.45 1.00
N LYS A 54 -1.35 8.65 2.17
CA LYS A 54 -2.15 9.85 2.48
C LYS A 54 -1.29 11.11 2.47
N SER A 55 -0.12 11.06 3.08
CA SER A 55 0.87 12.14 3.01
C SER A 55 1.30 12.43 1.56
N GLY A 56 1.36 11.38 0.73
CA GLY A 56 1.60 11.48 -0.71
C GLY A 56 0.45 12.06 -1.54
N GLN A 57 -0.81 12.03 -1.07
CA GLN A 57 -1.97 12.41 -1.88
C GLN A 57 -1.95 13.87 -2.33
N GLN A 58 -1.39 14.78 -1.53
CA GLN A 58 -1.25 16.19 -1.92
C GLN A 58 -0.37 16.35 -3.17
N TYR A 59 0.63 15.50 -3.32
CA TYR A 59 1.55 15.47 -4.46
C TYR A 59 0.90 14.83 -5.67
N VAL A 60 0.15 13.75 -5.46
CA VAL A 60 -0.61 13.05 -6.52
C VAL A 60 -1.66 13.97 -7.14
N LYS A 61 -2.39 14.76 -6.33
CA LYS A 61 -3.38 15.73 -6.83
C LYS A 61 -2.78 16.79 -7.75
N ARG A 62 -1.52 17.15 -7.52
CA ARG A 62 -0.79 18.15 -8.33
C ARG A 62 -0.17 17.54 -9.59
N ASN A 63 -0.07 16.22 -9.67
CA ASN A 63 0.70 15.51 -10.69
C ASN A 63 -0.10 14.31 -11.25
N PRO A 64 -0.81 14.49 -12.38
CA PRO A 64 -1.68 13.44 -12.94
C PRO A 64 -0.95 12.15 -13.30
N GLN A 65 0.37 12.20 -13.53
CA GLN A 65 1.21 11.02 -13.77
C GLN A 65 1.21 10.01 -12.60
N PHE A 66 0.94 10.47 -11.37
CA PHE A 66 0.87 9.58 -10.20
C PHE A 66 -0.55 9.14 -9.86
N HIS A 67 -1.59 9.67 -10.53
CA HIS A 67 -2.96 9.20 -10.32
C HIS A 67 -3.08 7.71 -10.63
N GLU A 68 -2.53 7.27 -11.76
CA GLU A 68 -2.60 5.86 -12.16
C GLU A 68 -1.85 4.97 -11.17
N LEU A 69 -0.64 5.38 -10.77
CA LEU A 69 0.16 4.62 -9.81
C LEU A 69 -0.54 4.56 -8.44
N GLY A 70 -1.05 5.68 -7.95
CA GLY A 70 -1.82 5.75 -6.70
C GLY A 70 -3.05 4.85 -6.74
N ALA A 71 -3.80 4.85 -7.84
CA ALA A 71 -4.94 3.98 -8.04
C ALA A 71 -4.54 2.49 -7.99
N ARG A 72 -3.47 2.10 -8.68
CA ARG A 72 -2.96 0.71 -8.66
C ARG A 72 -2.52 0.27 -7.26
N ILE A 73 -1.87 1.15 -6.50
CA ILE A 73 -1.45 0.87 -5.11
C ILE A 73 -2.67 0.74 -4.19
N SER A 74 -3.64 1.65 -4.29
CA SER A 74 -4.88 1.58 -3.51
C SER A 74 -5.66 0.30 -3.82
N GLN A 75 -5.73 -0.09 -5.09
CA GLN A 75 -6.35 -1.34 -5.51
C GLN A 75 -5.64 -2.56 -4.92
N LEU A 76 -4.31 -2.61 -4.98
CA LEU A 76 -3.51 -3.69 -4.38
C LEU A 76 -3.82 -3.85 -2.88
N TYR A 77 -3.82 -2.74 -2.12
CA TYR A 77 -4.13 -2.79 -0.70
C TYR A 77 -5.57 -3.22 -0.42
N ALA A 78 -6.53 -2.75 -1.22
CA ALA A 78 -7.92 -3.17 -1.11
C ALA A 78 -8.08 -4.68 -1.34
N GLU A 79 -7.41 -5.23 -2.36
CA GLU A 79 -7.41 -6.67 -2.62
C GLU A 79 -6.82 -7.48 -1.44
N ILE A 80 -5.69 -7.04 -0.89
CA ILE A 80 -5.06 -7.70 0.26
C ILE A 80 -6.01 -7.72 1.46
N VAL A 81 -6.63 -6.59 1.78
CA VAL A 81 -7.53 -6.47 2.94
C VAL A 81 -8.80 -7.28 2.73
N ASN A 82 -9.40 -7.23 1.53
CA ASN A 82 -10.59 -8.04 1.22
C ASN A 82 -10.29 -9.52 1.36
N LYS A 83 -9.18 -9.99 0.77
CA LYS A 83 -8.79 -11.40 0.85
C LYS A 83 -8.49 -11.85 2.27
N ALA A 84 -7.83 -11.00 3.04
CA ALA A 84 -7.58 -11.25 4.46
C ALA A 84 -8.87 -11.36 5.28
N LEU A 85 -9.86 -10.50 5.02
CA LEU A 85 -11.16 -10.56 5.68
C LEU A 85 -11.90 -11.85 5.34
N GLU A 86 -11.87 -12.27 4.08
CA GLU A 86 -12.42 -13.58 3.67
C GLU A 86 -11.76 -14.72 4.44
N ASN A 87 -10.43 -14.73 4.56
CA ASN A 87 -9.71 -15.78 5.28
C ASN A 87 -10.02 -15.80 6.79
N GLU A 88 -10.14 -14.63 7.41
CA GLU A 88 -10.53 -14.53 8.83
C GLU A 88 -11.96 -15.01 9.07
N GLN A 89 -12.90 -14.72 8.15
CA GLN A 89 -14.27 -15.25 8.22
C GLN A 89 -14.29 -16.77 8.06
N GLU A 90 -13.54 -17.31 7.11
CA GLU A 90 -13.43 -18.76 6.90
C GLU A 90 -12.76 -19.45 8.10
N ARG A 91 -11.79 -18.80 8.74
CA ARG A 91 -11.16 -19.29 9.98
C ARG A 91 -12.14 -19.32 11.15
N GLY A 92 -12.99 -18.30 11.29
CA GLY A 92 -14.01 -18.25 12.34
C GLY A 92 -15.19 -19.22 12.13
N ARG A 93 -15.35 -19.74 10.90
CA ARG A 93 -16.40 -20.70 10.53
C ARG A 93 -15.98 -22.16 10.68
N ARG A 94 -14.68 -22.43 10.78
CA ARG A 94 -14.10 -23.77 11.02
C ARG A 94 -14.03 -24.08 12.52
#